data_AF-A0A7X8E6J1-F1
#
_entry.id   AF-A0A7X8E6J1-F1
#
_cell.length_a   1.000
_cell.length_b   1.000
_cell.length_c   1.000
_cell.angle_alpha   90.00
_cell.angle_beta   90.00
_cell.angle_gamma   90.00
#
_symmetry.space_group_name_H-M   'P 1'
#
loop_
_entity.id
_entity.type
_entity.pdbx_description
1 polymer ?
#
loop_
_entity_poly.entity_id
_entity_poly.type
_entity_poly.pdbx_seq_one_letter_code
_entity_poly.pdbx_strand_id
1 'polypeptide(L)'
;MEENIRDGRPIISIIKKLRRFKKDFKRMNAPEGLFERCNGCGDLVPKNKIGERFYTCPECDYHFNISSGDRMNMLLDEYKVINRTYKFINPIDFPGYKAKYKENRKKSGLREGILTVEGYLNGIKLVAVALDNRFFMGSMGSYIGEEITRAFEYAGKRDLPILIFSTSGGARMQEGIFSLMQMAKTSIAVERYGETKNLYISCMTNPTTGGVTASFASLGDIMLAEPGALIGFAGARVIKETIKGELPEDFQRAEFLKEKGFLDEIVHRKDMKEYIYKLLKLHGYRSCKG
;
A
#
# COMPACT_ATOMS: atom_id res chain seq x y z
N MET A 1 -27.17 -72.65 -6.43
CA MET A 1 -25.84 -72.90 -6.99
C MET A 1 -25.34 -71.57 -7.50
N GLU A 2 -24.66 -70.81 -6.63
CA GLU A 2 -23.18 -70.80 -6.52
C GLU A 2 -22.62 -69.94 -7.66
N GLU A 3 -21.93 -68.82 -7.49
CA GLU A 3 -21.05 -68.26 -6.46
C GLU A 3 -20.86 -66.76 -6.77
N ASN A 4 -20.43 -65.96 -5.77
CA ASN A 4 -19.69 -64.67 -5.87
C ASN A 4 -20.24 -63.52 -5.02
N ILE A 5 -20.24 -63.66 -3.69
CA ILE A 5 -20.11 -62.49 -2.79
C ILE A 5 -19.37 -62.91 -1.51
N ARG A 6 -18.03 -62.89 -1.50
CA ARG A 6 -17.24 -62.81 -0.27
C ARG A 6 -15.92 -62.07 -0.53
N ASP A 7 -15.97 -60.75 -0.42
CA ASP A 7 -15.09 -59.99 0.46
C ASP A 7 -15.41 -58.50 0.34
N GLY A 8 -16.35 -58.07 1.18
CA GLY A 8 -16.75 -56.68 1.34
C GLY A 8 -15.65 -55.84 1.97
N ARG A 9 -14.68 -55.38 1.16
CA ARG A 9 -13.91 -54.19 1.49
C ARG A 9 -14.68 -52.97 0.98
N PRO A 10 -15.21 -52.10 1.85
CA PRO A 10 -16.07 -51.02 1.39
C PRO A 10 -15.24 -49.98 0.63
N ILE A 11 -15.78 -49.45 -0.47
CA ILE A 11 -15.33 -48.26 -1.22
C ILE A 11 -15.02 -47.07 -0.28
N ILE A 12 -15.64 -47.05 0.90
CA ILE A 12 -15.38 -46.14 2.02
C ILE A 12 -13.90 -46.16 2.47
N SER A 13 -13.20 -47.29 2.39
CA SER A 13 -11.78 -47.42 2.77
C SER A 13 -10.85 -46.69 1.80
N ILE A 14 -11.18 -46.67 0.51
CA ILE A 14 -10.44 -45.96 -0.55
C ILE A 14 -10.72 -44.45 -0.45
N ILE A 15 -11.98 -44.05 -0.23
CA ILE A 15 -12.35 -42.65 -0.01
C ILE A 15 -11.74 -42.12 1.30
N LYS A 16 -11.67 -42.93 2.36
CA LYS A 16 -10.95 -42.57 3.61
C LYS A 16 -9.45 -42.47 3.38
N LYS A 17 -8.83 -43.34 2.56
CA LYS A 17 -7.40 -43.24 2.18
C LYS A 17 -7.11 -41.95 1.40
N LEU A 18 -7.96 -41.59 0.44
CA LEU A 18 -7.85 -40.33 -0.33
C LEU A 18 -8.09 -39.09 0.55
N ARG A 19 -9.04 -39.14 1.50
CA ARG A 19 -9.21 -38.08 2.51
C ARG A 19 -8.03 -37.99 3.48
N ARG A 20 -7.34 -39.10 3.76
CA ARG A 20 -6.15 -39.13 4.62
C ARG A 20 -4.93 -38.51 3.90
N PHE A 21 -4.79 -38.75 2.59
CA PHE A 21 -3.77 -38.08 1.76
C PHE A 21 -3.96 -36.57 1.60
N LYS A 22 -5.20 -36.06 1.74
CA LYS A 22 -5.47 -34.60 1.78
C LYS A 22 -5.26 -33.97 3.16
N LYS A 23 -4.93 -34.74 4.22
CA LYS A 23 -4.89 -34.26 5.61
C LYS A 23 -3.52 -34.32 6.29
N ASP A 24 -2.45 -34.59 5.55
CA ASP A 24 -1.07 -34.54 6.04
C ASP A 24 -0.20 -33.54 5.22
N PHE A 25 -0.78 -32.41 4.79
CA PHE A 25 0.01 -31.18 4.80
C PHE A 25 0.27 -30.88 6.27
N LYS A 26 1.34 -31.50 6.78
CA LYS A 26 1.98 -31.16 8.03
C LYS A 26 1.88 -29.65 8.17
N ARG A 27 1.29 -29.19 9.27
CA ARG A 27 1.70 -27.94 9.90
C ARG A 27 3.21 -28.09 10.13
N MET A 28 4.00 -27.84 9.09
CA MET A 28 5.35 -27.40 9.26
C MET A 28 5.15 -26.11 10.05
N ASN A 29 5.57 -26.15 11.31
CA ASN A 29 5.97 -24.94 11.99
C ASN A 29 7.12 -24.39 11.15
N ALA A 30 6.75 -23.70 10.07
CA ALA A 30 7.68 -22.90 9.31
C ALA A 30 8.33 -21.95 10.32
N PRO A 31 9.66 -21.80 10.31
CA PRO A 31 10.32 -20.84 11.16
C PRO A 31 9.58 -19.50 11.07
N GLU A 32 9.18 -18.94 12.22
CA GLU A 32 8.40 -17.71 12.25
C GLU A 32 9.04 -16.66 11.34
N GLY A 33 8.28 -16.20 10.35
CA GLY A 33 8.71 -15.12 9.47
C GLY A 33 9.33 -15.52 8.12
N LEU A 34 9.52 -16.80 7.78
CA LEU A 34 10.06 -17.20 6.46
C LEU A 34 9.02 -17.23 5.32
N PHE A 35 7.74 -17.42 5.64
CA PHE A 35 6.67 -17.54 4.67
C PHE A 35 5.57 -16.50 4.94
N GLU A 36 4.88 -16.08 3.89
CA GLU A 36 3.71 -15.22 3.95
C GLU A 36 2.55 -15.87 3.19
N ARG A 37 1.35 -15.82 3.76
CA ARG A 37 0.16 -16.33 3.10
C ARG A 37 -0.34 -15.31 2.07
N CYS A 38 -0.49 -15.72 0.83
CA CYS A 38 -1.06 -14.90 -0.23
C CYS A 38 -2.56 -14.67 0.01
N ASN A 39 -3.01 -13.42 0.00
CA ASN A 39 -4.43 -13.10 0.12
C ASN A 39 -5.21 -13.31 -1.19
N GLY A 40 -4.51 -13.49 -2.33
CA GLY A 40 -5.12 -13.79 -3.63
C GLY A 40 -5.45 -15.28 -3.80
N CYS A 41 -4.45 -16.17 -3.71
CA CYS A 41 -4.63 -17.61 -3.92
C CYS A 41 -4.64 -18.46 -2.64
N GLY A 42 -4.23 -17.90 -1.49
CA GLY A 42 -4.15 -18.63 -0.21
C GLY A 42 -2.85 -19.41 0.02
N ASP A 43 -1.94 -19.48 -0.96
CA ASP A 43 -0.68 -20.21 -0.86
C ASP A 43 0.30 -19.60 0.15
N LEU A 44 1.18 -20.44 0.69
CA LEU A 44 2.29 -20.00 1.53
C LEU A 44 3.52 -19.74 0.66
N VAL A 45 3.87 -18.48 0.49
CA VAL A 45 4.97 -18.05 -0.38
C VAL A 45 6.21 -17.70 0.48
N PRO A 46 7.40 -18.23 0.16
CA PRO A 46 8.65 -17.83 0.83
C PRO A 46 8.93 -16.33 0.64
N LYS A 47 9.28 -15.61 1.72
CA LYS A 47 9.51 -14.15 1.67
C LYS A 47 10.67 -13.72 0.77
N ASN A 48 11.71 -14.54 0.64
CA ASN A 48 12.81 -14.27 -0.29
C ASN A 48 12.31 -14.23 -1.74
N LYS A 49 11.45 -15.18 -2.13
CA LYS A 49 10.82 -15.19 -3.46
C LYS A 49 9.90 -14.00 -3.68
N ILE A 50 9.19 -13.55 -2.64
CA ILE A 50 8.37 -12.32 -2.70
C ILE A 50 9.27 -11.13 -3.02
N GLY A 51 10.39 -10.96 -2.30
CA GLY A 51 11.33 -9.87 -2.54
C GLY A 51 11.94 -9.89 -3.94
N GLU A 52 12.35 -11.05 -4.44
CA GLU A 52 12.90 -11.25 -5.80
C GLU A 52 11.90 -10.90 -6.91
N ARG A 53 10.60 -11.01 -6.63
CA ARG A 53 9.51 -10.79 -7.60
C ARG A 53 8.75 -9.51 -7.33
N PHE A 54 9.43 -8.42 -7.00
CA PHE A 54 8.81 -7.11 -6.79
C PHE A 54 7.63 -7.16 -5.81
N TYR A 55 7.73 -8.00 -4.76
CA TYR A 55 6.69 -8.22 -3.78
C TYR A 55 5.34 -8.68 -4.37
N THR A 56 5.35 -9.48 -5.45
CA THR A 56 4.16 -10.11 -6.03
C THR A 56 4.16 -11.63 -5.88
N CYS A 57 2.96 -12.22 -5.82
CA CYS A 57 2.80 -13.66 -5.69
C CYS A 57 3.25 -14.37 -6.96
N PRO A 58 4.10 -15.41 -6.86
CA PRO A 58 4.56 -16.11 -8.05
C PRO A 58 3.46 -16.90 -8.76
N GLU A 59 2.41 -17.28 -8.03
CA GLU A 59 1.31 -18.12 -8.51
C GLU A 59 0.14 -17.31 -9.09
N CYS A 60 -0.23 -16.21 -8.44
CA CYS A 60 -1.43 -15.44 -8.82
C CYS A 60 -1.20 -13.94 -8.99
N ASP A 61 0.05 -13.49 -8.97
CA ASP A 61 0.47 -12.09 -9.15
C ASP A 61 -0.11 -11.09 -8.12
N TYR A 62 -0.67 -11.58 -7.01
CA TYR A 62 -1.15 -10.72 -5.93
C TYR A 62 -0.04 -9.82 -5.39
N HIS A 63 -0.31 -8.53 -5.31
CA HIS A 63 0.58 -7.52 -4.76
C HIS A 63 0.59 -7.57 -3.23
N PHE A 64 1.67 -8.07 -2.63
CA PHE A 64 1.86 -8.05 -1.18
C PHE A 64 2.12 -6.63 -0.67
N ASN A 65 1.94 -6.47 0.65
CA ASN A 65 2.43 -5.30 1.36
C ASN A 65 3.95 -5.22 1.23
N ILE A 66 4.45 -4.00 1.11
CA ILE A 66 5.87 -3.71 0.97
C ILE A 66 6.24 -2.58 1.94
N SER A 67 7.46 -2.63 2.49
CA SER A 67 7.93 -1.51 3.30
C SER A 67 8.14 -0.25 2.46
N SER A 68 8.02 0.91 3.10
CA SER A 68 8.37 2.17 2.44
C SER A 68 9.83 2.22 1.99
N GLY A 69 10.75 1.58 2.71
CA GLY A 69 12.16 1.47 2.32
C GLY A 69 12.39 0.60 1.09
N ASP A 70 11.81 -0.60 1.07
CA ASP A 70 11.89 -1.52 -0.08
C ASP A 70 11.25 -0.90 -1.32
N ARG A 71 10.14 -0.16 -1.15
CA ARG A 71 9.52 0.64 -2.20
C ARG A 71 10.50 1.63 -2.82
N MET A 72 11.24 2.38 -1.99
CA MET A 72 12.24 3.33 -2.49
C MET A 72 13.41 2.62 -3.17
N ASN A 73 13.90 1.51 -2.60
CA ASN A 73 15.01 0.72 -3.18
C ASN A 73 14.67 0.12 -4.55
N MET A 74 13.41 -0.26 -4.79
CA MET A 74 12.97 -0.76 -6.09
C MET A 74 12.82 0.34 -7.14
N LEU A 75 12.61 1.58 -6.70
CA LEU A 75 12.23 2.70 -7.56
C LEU A 75 13.41 3.61 -7.90
N LEU A 76 14.24 3.94 -6.91
CA LEU A 76 15.24 5.00 -6.98
C LEU A 76 16.65 4.39 -7.13
N ASP A 77 17.51 5.10 -7.86
CA ASP A 77 18.92 4.73 -8.05
C ASP A 77 19.72 5.01 -6.77
N GLU A 78 19.44 6.16 -6.16
CA GLU A 78 19.96 6.59 -4.87
C GLU A 78 18.98 7.60 -4.27
N TYR A 79 18.98 7.72 -2.94
CA TYR A 79 18.17 8.70 -2.26
C TYR A 79 18.74 9.07 -0.89
N LYS A 80 18.35 10.24 -0.40
CA LYS A 80 18.55 10.66 0.99
C LYS A 80 17.19 10.82 1.67
N VAL A 81 17.10 10.34 2.91
CA VAL A 81 15.91 10.54 3.74
C VAL A 81 15.87 11.99 4.21
N ILE A 82 14.72 12.64 4.00
CA ILE A 82 14.50 14.05 4.37
C ILE A 82 13.40 14.21 5.44
N ASN A 83 12.91 13.10 6.01
CA ASN A 83 11.93 13.15 7.10
C ASN A 83 12.46 13.94 8.29
N ARG A 84 11.59 14.72 8.94
CA ARG A 84 11.96 15.36 10.20
C ARG A 84 11.95 14.37 11.36
N THR A 85 12.77 14.70 12.36
CA THR A 85 12.69 14.01 13.65
C THR A 85 11.32 14.23 14.26
N TYR A 86 10.62 13.14 14.53
CA TYR A 86 9.32 13.16 15.18
C TYR A 86 9.46 13.07 16.70
N LYS A 87 8.69 13.90 17.41
CA LYS A 87 8.40 13.72 18.83
C LYS A 87 6.95 13.28 18.97
N PHE A 88 6.74 12.10 19.56
CA PHE A 88 5.39 11.61 19.86
C PHE A 88 4.61 12.63 20.70
N ILE A 89 3.37 12.88 20.28
CA ILE A 89 2.40 13.72 20.99
C ILE A 89 1.10 12.94 21.18
N ASN A 90 0.34 13.28 22.23
CA ASN A 90 -1.00 12.78 22.47
C ASN A 90 -1.96 13.97 22.60
N PRO A 91 -2.39 14.58 21.48
CA PRO A 91 -2.96 15.93 21.48
C PRO A 91 -4.36 16.01 22.10
N ILE A 92 -5.03 14.87 22.30
CA ILE A 92 -6.38 14.78 22.88
C ILE A 92 -6.39 13.89 24.14
N ASP A 93 -5.22 13.62 24.73
CA ASP A 93 -5.05 12.75 25.89
C ASP A 93 -5.70 11.36 25.73
N PHE A 94 -5.65 10.81 24.51
CA PHE A 94 -6.30 9.55 24.18
C PHE A 94 -5.75 8.40 25.05
N PRO A 95 -6.60 7.68 25.80
CA PRO A 95 -6.17 6.61 26.69
C PRO A 95 -5.40 5.51 25.96
N GLY A 96 -4.22 5.16 26.47
CA GLY A 96 -3.40 4.08 25.91
C GLY A 96 -2.69 4.40 24.58
N TYR A 97 -2.80 5.62 24.02
CA TYR A 97 -2.17 5.93 22.73
C TYR A 97 -0.65 5.72 22.75
N LYS A 98 0.03 6.18 23.81
CA LYS A 98 1.48 6.01 23.96
C LYS A 98 1.91 4.53 23.99
N ALA A 99 1.11 3.66 24.61
CA ALA A 99 1.39 2.22 24.64
C ALA A 99 1.23 1.61 23.24
N LYS A 100 0.11 1.90 22.57
CA LYS A 100 -0.16 1.45 21.19
C LYS A 100 0.89 1.97 20.20
N TYR A 101 1.36 3.20 20.41
CA TYR A 101 2.44 3.81 19.64
C TYR A 101 3.76 3.03 19.79
N LYS A 102 4.19 2.74 21.02
CA LYS A 102 5.38 1.93 21.28
C LYS A 102 5.28 0.52 20.69
N GLU A 103 4.12 -0.10 20.79
CA GLU A 103 3.86 -1.42 20.22
C GLU A 103 3.99 -1.43 18.69
N ASN A 104 3.35 -0.48 18.00
CA ASN A 104 3.44 -0.36 16.54
C ASN A 104 4.86 -0.07 16.08
N ARG A 105 5.61 0.78 16.81
CA ARG A 105 7.04 1.01 16.54
C ARG A 105 7.85 -0.27 16.65
N LYS A 106 7.63 -1.05 17.71
CA LYS A 106 8.34 -2.33 17.92
C LYS A 106 8.01 -3.35 16.82
N LYS A 107 6.73 -3.46 16.44
CA LYS A 107 6.27 -4.41 15.41
C LYS A 107 6.75 -4.07 14.00
N SER A 108 6.73 -2.79 13.64
CA SER A 108 7.08 -2.33 12.28
C SER A 108 8.57 -2.02 12.10
N GLY A 109 9.29 -1.75 13.19
CA GLY A 109 10.64 -1.18 13.13
C GLY A 109 10.68 0.31 12.72
N LEU A 110 9.52 0.93 12.49
CA LEU A 110 9.41 2.29 12.00
C LEU A 110 9.29 3.31 13.13
N ARG A 111 9.64 4.56 12.83
CA ARG A 111 9.33 5.70 13.71
C ARG A 111 7.89 6.17 13.51
N GLU A 112 7.42 6.15 12.27
CA GLU A 112 6.04 6.44 11.86
C GLU A 112 5.78 5.83 10.46
N GLY A 113 4.54 5.79 10.00
CA GLY A 113 4.11 5.14 8.76
C GLY A 113 4.36 5.93 7.47
N ILE A 114 5.49 6.63 7.37
CA ILE A 114 5.86 7.41 6.17
C ILE A 114 7.39 7.48 6.00
N LEU A 115 7.84 7.44 4.75
CA LEU A 115 9.21 7.72 4.34
C LEU A 115 9.17 8.76 3.21
N THR A 116 9.92 9.84 3.40
CA THR A 116 10.04 10.96 2.45
C THR A 116 11.51 11.11 2.08
N VAL A 117 11.80 11.08 0.79
CA VAL A 117 13.16 11.11 0.26
C VAL A 117 13.30 12.10 -0.88
N GLU A 118 14.49 12.68 -1.02
CA GLU A 118 14.95 13.27 -2.28
C GLU A 118 15.89 12.24 -2.93
N GLY A 119 15.68 11.92 -4.19
CA GLY A 119 16.47 10.91 -4.87
C GLY A 119 16.49 11.08 -6.38
N TYR A 120 16.98 10.04 -7.05
CA TYR A 120 17.07 9.97 -8.50
C TYR A 120 16.34 8.73 -9.00
N LEU A 121 15.56 8.88 -10.07
CA LEU A 121 14.93 7.81 -10.81
C LEU A 121 15.44 7.88 -12.25
N ASN A 122 16.28 6.92 -12.63
CA ASN A 122 17.01 6.92 -13.90
C ASN A 122 17.70 8.27 -14.16
N GLY A 123 18.39 8.79 -13.13
CA GLY A 123 19.10 10.07 -13.18
C GLY A 123 18.22 11.34 -13.15
N ILE A 124 16.89 11.22 -13.18
CA ILE A 124 15.97 12.35 -12.99
C ILE A 124 15.76 12.57 -11.49
N LYS A 125 16.00 13.81 -11.03
CA LYS A 125 15.83 14.16 -9.63
C LYS A 125 14.36 14.38 -9.28
N LEU A 126 13.91 13.84 -8.15
CA LEU A 126 12.53 13.97 -7.67
C LEU A 126 12.43 13.89 -6.15
N VAL A 127 11.29 14.31 -5.61
CA VAL A 127 10.85 13.96 -4.25
C VAL A 127 9.94 12.74 -4.34
N ALA A 128 10.21 11.72 -3.54
CA ALA A 128 9.37 10.54 -3.45
C ALA A 128 8.90 10.31 -2.01
N VAL A 129 7.63 9.94 -1.86
CA VAL A 129 7.01 9.64 -0.57
C VAL A 129 6.35 8.27 -0.63
N ALA A 130 6.55 7.45 0.40
CA ALA A 130 5.83 6.21 0.56
C ALA A 130 5.25 6.11 1.98
N LEU A 131 3.94 5.97 2.06
CA LEU A 131 3.28 5.58 3.30
C LEU A 131 3.52 4.09 3.58
N ASP A 132 3.44 3.70 4.85
CA ASP A 132 3.71 2.33 5.29
C ASP A 132 2.60 1.83 6.22
N ASN A 133 1.80 0.88 5.72
CA ASN A 133 0.67 0.35 6.45
C ASN A 133 1.04 -0.59 7.61
N ARG A 134 2.32 -0.95 7.78
CA ARG A 134 2.78 -1.72 8.94
C ARG A 134 2.76 -0.89 10.22
N PHE A 135 2.70 0.44 10.11
CA PHE A 135 2.55 1.36 11.23
C PHE A 135 1.12 1.91 11.28
N PHE A 136 0.30 1.47 12.24
CA PHE A 136 -1.10 1.92 12.38
C PHE A 136 -1.90 1.88 11.06
N MET A 137 -1.67 0.88 10.20
CA MET A 137 -2.33 0.80 8.89
C MET A 137 -2.10 2.03 8.01
N GLY A 138 -1.02 2.80 8.21
CA GLY A 138 -0.73 4.02 7.44
C GLY A 138 -1.69 5.16 7.76
N SER A 139 -2.46 5.04 8.85
CA SER A 139 -3.50 6.01 9.17
C SER A 139 -2.91 7.39 9.42
N MET A 140 -3.48 8.40 8.76
CA MET A 140 -2.95 9.76 8.76
C MET A 140 -3.25 10.46 10.09
N GLY A 141 -2.18 10.73 10.85
CA GLY A 141 -2.16 11.64 12.00
C GLY A 141 -1.34 12.88 11.70
N SER A 142 -1.11 13.70 12.72
CA SER A 142 -0.42 15.00 12.62
C SER A 142 0.97 14.89 11.99
N TYR A 143 1.71 13.81 12.27
CA TYR A 143 3.03 13.62 11.66
C TYR A 143 2.97 13.33 10.17
N ILE A 144 2.14 12.37 9.74
CA ILE A 144 2.00 12.06 8.31
C ILE A 144 1.52 13.30 7.55
N GLY A 145 0.53 14.02 8.09
CA GLY A 145 0.07 15.27 7.48
C GLY A 145 1.16 16.35 7.38
N GLU A 146 1.98 16.53 8.42
CA GLU A 146 3.15 17.42 8.36
C GLU A 146 4.18 16.97 7.33
N GLU A 147 4.56 15.69 7.30
CA GLU A 147 5.57 15.19 6.36
C GLU A 147 5.11 15.28 4.89
N ILE A 148 3.82 15.05 4.60
CA ILE A 148 3.24 15.23 3.27
C ILE A 148 3.26 16.72 2.88
N THR A 149 2.77 17.61 3.75
CA THR A 149 2.83 19.07 3.49
C THR A 149 4.26 19.53 3.22
N ARG A 150 5.21 19.08 4.03
CA ARG A 150 6.63 19.41 3.87
C ARG A 150 7.21 18.84 2.58
N ALA A 151 6.78 17.67 2.13
CA ALA A 151 7.24 17.08 0.88
C ALA A 151 6.86 17.97 -0.31
N PHE A 152 5.61 18.42 -0.38
CA PHE A 152 5.14 19.38 -1.40
C PHE A 152 5.90 20.71 -1.32
N GLU A 153 6.02 21.31 -0.13
CA GLU A 153 6.77 22.56 0.04
C GLU A 153 8.25 22.41 -0.34
N TYR A 154 8.87 21.28 -0.01
CA TYR A 154 10.27 21.00 -0.29
C TYR A 154 10.50 20.81 -1.80
N ALA A 155 9.61 20.07 -2.47
CA ALA A 155 9.62 19.83 -3.90
C ALA A 155 9.42 21.15 -4.66
N GLY A 156 8.39 21.92 -4.31
CA GLY A 156 8.10 23.22 -4.94
C GLY A 156 9.22 24.24 -4.79
N LYS A 157 9.86 24.32 -3.61
CA LYS A 157 11.03 25.21 -3.40
C LYS A 157 12.26 24.85 -4.23
N ARG A 158 12.32 23.62 -4.76
CA ARG A 158 13.47 23.10 -5.53
C ARG A 158 13.13 22.83 -6.98
N ASP A 159 11.91 23.17 -7.41
CA ASP A 159 11.43 22.91 -8.76
C ASP A 159 11.58 21.42 -9.15
N LEU A 160 11.14 20.54 -8.24
CA LEU A 160 11.23 19.09 -8.42
C LEU A 160 9.84 18.47 -8.57
N PRO A 161 9.68 17.45 -9.42
CA PRO A 161 8.47 16.64 -9.45
C PRO A 161 8.34 15.83 -8.16
N ILE A 162 7.11 15.46 -7.82
CA ILE A 162 6.79 14.66 -6.64
C ILE A 162 5.98 13.41 -6.99
N LEU A 163 6.35 12.28 -6.39
CA LEU A 163 5.67 11.00 -6.49
C LEU A 163 5.28 10.50 -5.10
N ILE A 164 4.00 10.20 -4.88
CA ILE A 164 3.50 9.72 -3.58
C ILE A 164 2.84 8.35 -3.73
N PHE A 165 3.38 7.33 -3.04
CA PHE A 165 2.74 6.04 -2.84
C PHE A 165 1.87 6.07 -1.59
N SER A 166 0.56 6.01 -1.78
CA SER A 166 -0.41 6.03 -0.70
C SER A 166 -0.79 4.61 -0.27
N THR A 167 -0.80 4.38 1.04
CA THR A 167 -1.51 3.26 1.67
C THR A 167 -2.02 3.74 3.03
N SER A 168 -3.31 3.51 3.30
CA SER A 168 -3.94 3.92 4.53
C SER A 168 -5.26 3.19 4.78
N GLY A 169 -5.47 2.78 6.04
CA GLY A 169 -6.75 2.36 6.57
C GLY A 169 -7.66 3.50 7.05
N GLY A 170 -7.26 4.77 6.86
CA GLY A 170 -8.06 5.95 7.21
C GLY A 170 -7.34 6.99 8.08
N ALA A 171 -8.08 7.65 8.97
CA ALA A 171 -7.55 8.68 9.87
C ALA A 171 -7.04 8.07 11.19
N ARG A 172 -6.02 8.70 11.80
CA ARG A 172 -5.47 8.28 13.11
C ARG A 172 -6.42 8.70 14.23
N MET A 173 -7.44 7.87 14.53
CA MET A 173 -8.47 8.19 15.53
C MET A 173 -7.94 8.65 16.89
N GLN A 174 -6.74 8.20 17.29
CA GLN A 174 -6.09 8.60 18.53
C GLN A 174 -5.71 10.08 18.60
N GLU A 175 -5.74 10.80 17.47
CA GLU A 175 -5.50 12.25 17.41
C GLU A 175 -6.79 13.03 17.03
N GLY A 176 -7.92 12.35 16.84
CA GLY A 176 -9.23 12.98 16.66
C GLY A 176 -9.28 14.02 15.53
N ILE A 177 -9.77 15.23 15.86
CA ILE A 177 -9.92 16.34 14.91
C ILE A 177 -8.59 16.74 14.25
N PHE A 178 -7.44 16.56 14.94
CA PHE A 178 -6.14 16.85 14.35
C PHE A 178 -5.87 15.98 13.12
N SER A 179 -6.30 14.71 13.13
CA SER A 179 -6.19 13.83 11.96
C SER A 179 -7.08 14.27 10.80
N LEU A 180 -8.32 14.68 11.09
CA LEU A 180 -9.23 15.19 10.06
C LEU A 180 -8.66 16.46 9.41
N MET A 181 -8.13 17.39 10.21
CA MET A 181 -7.55 18.63 9.71
C MET A 181 -6.29 18.41 8.86
N GLN A 182 -5.63 17.25 8.96
CA GLN A 182 -4.53 16.93 8.05
C GLN A 182 -5.00 16.83 6.59
N MET A 183 -6.25 16.42 6.33
CA MET A 183 -6.80 16.41 4.98
C MET A 183 -6.72 17.81 4.35
N ALA A 184 -7.33 18.79 5.02
CA ALA A 184 -7.32 20.19 4.57
C ALA A 184 -5.89 20.73 4.43
N LYS A 185 -5.03 20.48 5.42
CA LYS A 185 -3.63 20.93 5.41
C LYS A 185 -2.86 20.38 4.20
N THR A 186 -2.97 19.09 3.92
CA THR A 186 -2.28 18.47 2.78
C THR A 186 -2.86 18.93 1.46
N SER A 187 -4.18 19.10 1.34
CA SER A 187 -4.79 19.62 0.12
C SER A 187 -4.35 21.06 -0.20
N ILE A 188 -4.23 21.92 0.81
CA ILE A 188 -3.68 23.28 0.64
C ILE A 188 -2.22 23.23 0.17
N ALA A 189 -1.44 22.26 0.64
CA ALA A 189 -0.06 22.09 0.20
C ALA A 189 0.03 21.62 -1.26
N VAL A 190 -0.89 20.74 -1.70
CA VAL A 190 -1.01 20.33 -3.11
C VAL A 190 -1.35 21.53 -3.99
N GLU A 191 -2.36 22.33 -3.61
CA GLU A 191 -2.77 23.52 -4.36
C GLU A 191 -1.59 24.49 -4.57
N ARG A 192 -0.88 24.82 -3.49
CA ARG A 192 0.31 25.70 -3.54
C ARG A 192 1.45 25.10 -4.36
N TYR A 193 1.60 23.78 -4.34
CA TYR A 193 2.58 23.11 -5.19
C TYR A 193 2.19 23.20 -6.67
N GLY A 194 0.90 23.11 -6.99
CA GLY A 194 0.38 23.30 -8.36
C GLY A 194 0.73 24.66 -8.97
N GLU A 195 0.84 25.72 -8.16
CA GLU A 195 1.31 27.04 -8.62
C GLU A 195 2.73 27.00 -9.20
N THR A 196 3.56 26.02 -8.80
CA THR A 196 4.92 25.82 -9.33
C THR A 196 4.95 25.13 -10.69
N LYS A 197 3.81 24.58 -11.14
CA LYS A 197 3.66 23.82 -12.40
C LYS A 197 4.56 22.57 -12.50
N ASN A 198 5.05 22.07 -11.37
CA ASN A 198 5.75 20.79 -11.33
C ASN A 198 4.77 19.63 -11.28
N LEU A 199 5.17 18.49 -11.83
CA LEU A 199 4.36 17.29 -11.90
C LEU A 199 4.17 16.65 -10.51
N TYR A 200 2.92 16.33 -10.16
CA TYR A 200 2.54 15.48 -9.05
C TYR A 200 1.91 14.17 -9.55
N ILE A 201 2.61 13.05 -9.31
CA ILE A 201 2.09 11.71 -9.55
C ILE A 201 1.63 11.09 -8.23
N SER A 202 0.36 10.71 -8.14
CA SER A 202 -0.18 9.97 -7.01
C SER A 202 -0.33 8.50 -7.38
N CYS A 203 0.23 7.58 -6.58
CA CYS A 203 0.08 6.14 -6.77
C CYS A 203 -0.64 5.54 -5.56
N MET A 204 -1.89 5.13 -5.73
CA MET A 204 -2.71 4.52 -4.68
C MET A 204 -2.46 3.01 -4.62
N THR A 205 -1.96 2.54 -3.48
CA THR A 205 -1.63 1.13 -3.25
C THR A 205 -2.60 0.49 -2.25
N ASN A 206 -2.55 -0.83 -2.12
CA ASN A 206 -3.50 -1.57 -1.30
C ASN A 206 -3.22 -1.46 0.21
N PRO A 207 -4.21 -1.09 1.05
CA PRO A 207 -5.41 -0.31 0.74
C PRO A 207 -5.12 1.20 0.78
N THR A 208 -5.90 2.02 0.08
CA THR A 208 -5.92 3.48 0.21
C THR A 208 -7.35 3.92 0.50
N THR A 209 -7.64 4.21 1.77
CA THR A 209 -9.01 4.48 2.23
C THR A 209 -9.17 5.73 3.09
N GLY A 210 -10.41 6.19 3.24
CA GLY A 210 -10.79 7.24 4.18
C GLY A 210 -10.22 8.61 3.81
N GLY A 211 -9.76 9.32 4.84
CA GLY A 211 -9.27 10.69 4.68
C GLY A 211 -8.06 10.83 3.77
N VAL A 212 -7.22 9.79 3.64
CA VAL A 212 -6.08 9.82 2.70
C VAL A 212 -6.58 9.83 1.26
N THR A 213 -7.51 8.94 0.90
CA THR A 213 -8.14 8.92 -0.43
C THR A 213 -8.86 10.23 -0.72
N ALA A 214 -9.60 10.77 0.25
CA ALA A 214 -10.34 12.03 0.10
C ALA A 214 -9.49 13.30 0.31
N SER A 215 -8.16 13.21 0.17
CA SER A 215 -7.24 14.36 0.24
C SER A 215 -6.12 14.19 -0.78
N PHE A 216 -4.86 14.36 -0.39
CA PHE A 216 -3.71 14.42 -1.30
C PHE A 216 -3.62 13.21 -2.25
N ALA A 217 -4.08 12.02 -1.86
CA ALA A 217 -3.98 10.84 -2.72
C ALA A 217 -4.83 10.96 -3.99
N SER A 218 -5.89 11.75 -4.02
CA SER A 218 -6.75 11.93 -5.21
C SER A 218 -6.65 13.34 -5.82
N LEU A 219 -5.52 14.02 -5.59
CA LEU A 219 -5.23 15.35 -6.10
C LEU A 219 -3.97 15.36 -6.99
N GLY A 220 -3.59 14.19 -7.53
CA GLY A 220 -2.47 14.06 -8.47
C GLY A 220 -2.82 14.59 -9.85
N ASP A 221 -1.84 15.14 -10.55
CA ASP A 221 -1.97 15.42 -11.99
C ASP A 221 -2.14 14.11 -12.78
N ILE A 222 -1.50 13.04 -12.28
CA ILE A 222 -1.64 11.67 -12.76
C ILE A 222 -1.91 10.75 -11.57
N MET A 223 -3.06 10.07 -11.61
CA MET A 223 -3.52 9.13 -10.61
C MET A 223 -3.31 7.69 -11.08
N LEU A 224 -2.34 7.03 -10.47
CA LEU A 224 -1.99 5.63 -10.72
C LEU A 224 -2.50 4.73 -9.60
N ALA A 225 -2.66 3.45 -9.89
CA ALA A 225 -2.84 2.42 -8.87
C ALA A 225 -2.05 1.15 -9.18
N GLU A 226 -1.89 0.30 -8.18
CA GLU A 226 -1.44 -1.08 -8.37
C GLU A 226 -2.62 -2.03 -8.62
N PRO A 227 -2.45 -3.11 -9.42
CA PRO A 227 -3.45 -4.14 -9.64
C PRO A 227 -4.13 -4.64 -8.36
N GLY A 228 -5.47 -4.74 -8.39
CA GLY A 228 -6.29 -5.24 -7.30
C GLY A 228 -6.31 -4.37 -6.03
N ALA A 229 -5.69 -3.18 -6.04
CA ALA A 229 -5.65 -2.31 -4.87
C ALA A 229 -7.06 -1.89 -4.44
N LEU A 230 -7.34 -1.98 -3.13
CA LEU A 230 -8.59 -1.49 -2.55
C LEU A 230 -8.48 0.03 -2.33
N ILE A 231 -9.29 0.80 -3.04
CA ILE A 231 -9.30 2.27 -2.99
C ILE A 231 -10.72 2.78 -2.78
N GLY A 232 -10.93 3.60 -1.75
CA GLY A 232 -12.24 4.21 -1.56
C GLY A 232 -12.40 5.02 -0.27
N PHE A 233 -13.36 5.94 -0.27
CA PHE A 233 -13.60 6.80 0.88
C PHE A 233 -14.13 6.03 2.10
N ALA A 234 -15.26 5.36 1.97
CA ALA A 234 -15.85 4.54 3.02
C ALA A 234 -15.51 3.05 2.81
N GLY A 235 -15.33 2.30 3.90
CA GLY A 235 -15.10 0.86 3.80
C GLY A 235 -16.33 0.12 3.27
N ALA A 236 -16.12 -0.88 2.41
CA ALA A 236 -17.18 -1.69 1.79
C ALA A 236 -18.21 -2.23 2.79
N ARG A 237 -17.79 -2.60 4.01
CA ARG A 237 -18.68 -3.04 5.09
C ARG A 237 -19.72 -1.97 5.47
N VAL A 238 -19.27 -0.73 5.71
CA VAL A 238 -20.14 0.40 6.10
C VAL A 238 -21.12 0.72 4.99
N ILE A 239 -20.67 0.61 3.73
CA ILE A 239 -21.53 0.85 2.56
C ILE A 239 -22.62 -0.22 2.49
N LYS A 240 -22.27 -1.52 2.58
CA LYS A 240 -23.25 -2.63 2.58
C LYS A 240 -24.32 -2.46 3.66
N GLU A 241 -23.92 -2.11 4.88
CA GLU A 241 -24.82 -1.89 6.00
C GLU A 241 -25.79 -0.72 5.74
N THR A 242 -25.34 0.30 4.99
CA THR A 242 -26.13 1.50 4.68
C THR A 242 -27.14 1.26 3.54
N ILE A 243 -26.69 0.66 2.43
CA ILE A 243 -27.53 0.46 1.24
C ILE A 243 -28.41 -0.80 1.33
N LYS A 244 -28.14 -1.70 2.29
CA LYS A 244 -28.81 -3.00 2.48
C LYS A 244 -28.86 -3.85 1.20
N GLY A 245 -27.80 -3.79 0.42
CA GLY A 245 -27.66 -4.48 -0.86
C GLY A 245 -26.27 -5.08 -1.04
N GLU A 246 -26.13 -5.91 -2.07
CA GLU A 246 -24.84 -6.47 -2.45
C GLU A 246 -23.99 -5.43 -3.19
N LEU A 247 -22.68 -5.54 -3.03
CA LEU A 247 -21.72 -4.74 -3.78
C LEU A 247 -21.11 -5.64 -4.87
N PRO A 248 -20.77 -5.09 -6.04
CA PRO A 248 -19.99 -5.80 -7.06
C PRO A 248 -18.74 -6.46 -6.45
N GLU A 249 -18.33 -7.59 -7.02
CA GLU A 249 -17.17 -8.36 -6.51
C GLU A 249 -15.87 -7.55 -6.55
N ASP A 250 -15.74 -6.72 -7.60
CA ASP A 250 -14.62 -5.81 -7.86
C ASP A 250 -14.84 -4.40 -7.27
N PHE A 251 -15.89 -4.19 -6.47
CA PHE A 251 -16.17 -2.88 -5.90
C PHE A 251 -14.95 -2.33 -5.14
N GLN A 252 -14.61 -1.07 -5.42
CA GLN A 252 -13.43 -0.37 -4.88
C GLN A 252 -12.07 -0.95 -5.30
N ARG A 253 -12.01 -1.89 -6.24
CA ARG A 253 -10.73 -2.35 -6.81
C ARG A 253 -10.20 -1.35 -7.83
N ALA A 254 -8.88 -1.27 -7.99
CA ALA A 254 -8.23 -0.41 -8.97
C ALA A 254 -8.87 -0.53 -10.36
N GLU A 255 -9.21 -1.74 -10.79
CA GLU A 255 -9.90 -2.05 -12.05
C GLU A 255 -11.26 -1.37 -12.15
N PHE A 256 -12.09 -1.49 -11.10
CA PHE A 256 -13.37 -0.80 -11.01
C PHE A 256 -13.20 0.73 -11.07
N LEU A 257 -12.24 1.29 -10.31
CA LEU A 257 -12.00 2.74 -10.29
C LEU A 257 -11.49 3.26 -11.65
N LYS A 258 -10.67 2.48 -12.35
CA LYS A 258 -10.17 2.78 -13.70
C LYS A 258 -11.33 2.82 -14.70
N GLU A 259 -12.23 1.84 -14.65
CA GLU A 259 -13.44 1.82 -15.50
C GLU A 259 -14.34 3.05 -15.26
N LYS A 260 -14.44 3.51 -14.00
CA LYS A 260 -15.21 4.72 -13.64
C LYS A 260 -14.46 6.04 -13.89
N GLY A 261 -13.28 6.00 -14.50
CA GLY A 261 -12.50 7.19 -14.84
C GLY A 261 -11.84 7.89 -13.66
N PHE A 262 -11.73 7.22 -12.50
CA PHE A 262 -11.07 7.79 -11.32
C PHE A 262 -9.55 7.62 -11.35
N LEU A 263 -9.03 6.69 -12.16
CA LEU A 263 -7.59 6.43 -12.28
C LEU A 263 -7.14 6.61 -13.74
N ASP A 264 -5.96 7.21 -13.91
CA ASP A 264 -5.30 7.38 -15.20
C ASP A 264 -4.64 6.10 -15.69
N GLU A 265 -4.09 5.26 -14.79
CA GLU A 265 -3.58 3.94 -15.17
C GLU A 265 -3.44 2.98 -13.99
N ILE A 266 -3.52 1.68 -14.27
CA ILE A 266 -3.12 0.61 -13.34
C ILE A 266 -1.76 0.07 -13.78
N VAL A 267 -0.76 0.20 -12.92
CA VAL A 267 0.63 -0.14 -13.26
C VAL A 267 1.12 -1.27 -12.37
N HIS A 268 1.51 -2.39 -12.99
CA HIS A 268 2.11 -3.51 -12.27
C HIS A 268 3.45 -3.11 -11.65
N ARG A 269 3.78 -3.64 -10.46
CA ARG A 269 4.92 -3.16 -9.67
C ARG A 269 6.26 -3.30 -10.37
N LYS A 270 6.43 -4.37 -11.16
CA LYS A 270 7.61 -4.62 -12.01
C LYS A 270 7.86 -3.52 -13.04
N ASP A 271 6.81 -2.87 -13.53
CA ASP A 271 6.87 -1.87 -14.61
C ASP A 271 6.84 -0.43 -14.06
N MET A 272 6.59 -0.26 -12.76
CA MET A 272 6.40 1.03 -12.10
C MET A 272 7.56 2.00 -12.32
N LYS A 273 8.81 1.54 -12.13
CA LYS A 273 10.00 2.41 -12.30
C LYS A 273 10.08 2.98 -13.72
N GLU A 274 9.91 2.11 -14.72
CA GLU A 274 9.98 2.51 -16.13
C GLU A 274 8.78 3.38 -16.54
N TYR A 275 7.59 3.09 -16.02
CA TYR A 275 6.40 3.89 -16.28
C TYR A 275 6.53 5.32 -15.76
N ILE A 276 6.98 5.47 -14.50
CA ILE A 276 7.24 6.80 -13.91
C ILE A 276 8.35 7.52 -14.69
N TYR A 277 9.41 6.82 -15.09
CA TYR A 277 10.47 7.42 -15.90
C TYR A 277 9.94 8.03 -17.20
N LYS A 278 9.08 7.30 -17.93
CA LYS A 278 8.45 7.79 -19.15
C LYS A 278 7.57 9.01 -18.90
N LEU A 279 6.78 9.00 -17.82
CA LEU A 279 5.98 10.17 -17.43
C LEU A 279 6.85 11.39 -17.15
N LEU A 280 7.92 11.25 -16.37
CA LEU A 280 8.86 12.33 -16.09
C LEU A 280 9.48 12.89 -17.38
N LYS A 281 9.90 12.01 -18.29
CA LYS A 281 10.45 12.42 -19.60
C LYS A 281 9.44 13.15 -20.47
N LEU A 282 8.18 12.69 -20.50
CA LEU A 282 7.11 13.33 -21.25
C LEU A 282 6.82 14.76 -20.76
N HIS A 283 6.98 14.98 -19.45
CA HIS A 283 6.82 16.29 -18.81
C HIS A 283 8.10 17.13 -18.82
N GLY A 284 9.10 16.76 -19.63
CA GLY A 284 10.28 17.58 -19.87
C GLY A 284 11.41 17.44 -18.85
N TYR A 285 11.26 16.58 -17.83
CA TYR A 285 12.34 16.32 -16.88
C TYR A 285 13.48 15.53 -17.55
N ARG A 286 14.72 15.92 -17.28
CA ARG A 286 15.93 15.34 -17.90
C ARG A 286 16.84 14.74 -16.85
N SER A 287 17.63 13.75 -17.26
CA SER A 287 18.68 13.22 -16.38
C SER A 287 19.66 14.33 -16.06
N CYS A 288 19.90 14.55 -14.77
CA CYS A 288 20.95 15.45 -14.29
C CYS A 288 22.27 14.71 -14.04
N LYS A 289 22.27 13.38 -14.16
CA LYS A 289 23.46 12.53 -14.17
C LYS A 289 23.84 12.26 -15.63
N GLY A 290 24.92 12.91 -16.06
CA GLY A 290 25.61 12.63 -17.32
C GLY A 290 26.48 11.39 -17.21
#